data_AF-A0A3D8PIT0-F1
#
_entry.id   AF-A0A3D8PIT0-F1
#
_cell.length_a   1.000
_cell.length_b   1.000
_cell.length_c   1.000
_cell.angle_alpha   90.00
_cell.angle_beta   90.00
_cell.angle_gamma   90.00
#
_symmetry.space_group_name_H-M   'P 1'
#
loop_
_entity.id
_entity.type
_entity.pdbx_description
1 polymer ?
#
loop_
_entity_poly.entity_id
_entity_poly.type
_entity_poly.pdbx_seq_one_letter_code
_entity_poly.pdbx_strand_id
1 'polypeptide(L)'
;MDSYMVGLAAWIILHEPIHNGQTIFDIYYKKQQNKIKHERVRKTFASWTGAVPSIYEILSITEEKDLGKAFIKEKKGHFWLMTEIRPYMREKAALAAVQYNLGDKSSAIENYEELLELNPNDNQGIRYLLLPIYLEEEKYEEAKELIHEFDVEISANFLFNNVLLHYSRDGLTTKTKSLCKRLFNWKEIRSRTQV
;
A
#
# COMPACT_ATOMS: atom_id res chain seq x y z
N MET A 1 12.31 3.44 -14.91
CA MET A 1 11.93 4.11 -13.64
C MET A 1 11.26 5.46 -13.90
N ASP A 2 11.49 6.10 -15.07
CA ASP A 2 11.03 7.49 -15.31
C ASP A 2 9.62 7.66 -15.89
N SER A 3 9.05 6.68 -16.59
CA SER A 3 7.69 6.80 -17.16
C SER A 3 6.57 6.75 -16.09
N TYR A 4 6.85 6.09 -14.97
CA TYR A 4 5.89 5.86 -13.88
C TYR A 4 5.66 7.13 -13.03
N MET A 5 6.74 7.84 -12.69
CA MET A 5 6.64 9.12 -11.95
C MET A 5 5.89 10.19 -12.75
N VAL A 6 6.04 10.19 -14.08
CA VAL A 6 5.34 11.11 -14.97
C VAL A 6 3.84 10.84 -14.98
N GLY A 7 3.43 9.56 -15.02
CA GLY A 7 2.02 9.17 -14.98
C GLY A 7 1.37 9.49 -13.63
N LEU A 8 2.02 9.13 -12.52
CA LEU A 8 1.52 9.38 -11.17
C LEU A 8 1.43 10.88 -10.85
N ALA A 9 2.44 11.66 -11.24
CA ALA A 9 2.40 13.11 -11.07
C ALA A 9 1.25 13.73 -11.88
N ALA A 10 1.02 13.29 -13.12
CA ALA A 10 -0.09 13.77 -13.93
C ALA A 10 -1.46 13.44 -13.30
N TRP A 11 -1.60 12.25 -12.71
CA TRP A 11 -2.82 11.84 -12.02
C TRP A 11 -3.08 12.70 -10.77
N ILE A 12 -2.11 12.80 -9.86
CA ILE A 12 -2.21 13.62 -8.63
C ILE A 12 -2.54 15.08 -8.98
N ILE A 13 -1.90 15.62 -10.01
CA ILE A 13 -2.12 17.01 -10.41
C ILE A 13 -3.57 17.26 -10.81
N LEU A 14 -4.20 16.31 -11.49
CA LEU A 14 -5.52 16.47 -12.10
C LEU A 14 -6.67 15.91 -11.25
N HIS A 15 -6.40 15.00 -10.30
CA HIS A 15 -7.46 14.18 -9.66
C HIS A 15 -7.48 14.26 -8.14
N GLU A 16 -6.34 14.38 -7.48
CA GLU A 16 -6.30 14.32 -6.02
C GLU A 16 -6.64 15.68 -5.40
N PRO A 17 -7.73 15.79 -4.61
CA PRO A 17 -8.06 17.02 -3.92
C PRO A 17 -7.08 17.22 -2.76
N ILE A 18 -6.26 18.26 -2.85
CA ILE A 18 -5.23 18.54 -1.83
C ILE A 18 -5.61 19.69 -0.90
N HIS A 19 -6.59 20.52 -1.27
CA HIS A 19 -7.03 21.66 -0.47
C HIS A 19 -8.45 22.13 -0.81
N ASN A 20 -9.35 22.19 0.18
CA ASN A 20 -10.76 22.62 0.02
C ASN A 20 -11.51 21.92 -1.14
N GLY A 21 -11.24 20.63 -1.34
CA GLY A 21 -11.84 19.85 -2.44
C GLY A 21 -11.32 20.20 -3.83
N GLN A 22 -10.23 20.96 -3.94
CA GLN A 22 -9.60 21.35 -5.20
C GLN A 22 -8.29 20.60 -5.44
N THR A 23 -8.05 20.22 -6.70
CA THR A 23 -6.80 19.60 -7.16
C THR A 23 -5.70 20.64 -7.37
N ILE A 24 -4.46 20.19 -7.58
CA ILE A 24 -3.34 21.08 -7.94
C ILE A 24 -3.66 21.85 -9.23
N PHE A 25 -4.26 21.17 -10.23
CA PHE A 25 -4.65 21.77 -11.49
C PHE A 25 -5.74 22.82 -11.31
N ASP A 26 -6.75 22.58 -10.48
CA ASP A 26 -7.82 23.55 -10.21
C ASP A 26 -7.27 24.85 -9.62
N ILE A 27 -6.36 24.73 -8.65
CA ILE A 27 -5.72 25.87 -8.00
C ILE A 27 -4.86 26.64 -9.00
N TYR A 28 -4.10 25.94 -9.84
CA TYR A 28 -3.27 26.54 -10.88
C TYR A 28 -4.12 27.26 -11.94
N TYR A 29 -5.11 26.57 -12.50
CA TYR A 29 -5.93 27.09 -13.59
C TYR A 29 -6.71 28.33 -13.14
N LYS A 30 -7.31 28.29 -11.94
CA LYS A 30 -8.00 29.45 -11.35
C LYS A 30 -7.12 30.70 -11.29
N LYS A 31 -5.82 30.54 -10.99
CA LYS A 31 -4.85 31.65 -10.90
C LYS A 31 -4.34 32.13 -12.26
N GLN A 32 -4.23 31.25 -13.26
CA GLN A 32 -3.54 31.56 -14.52
C GLN A 32 -4.44 31.69 -15.74
N GLN A 33 -5.71 31.27 -15.69
CA GLN A 33 -6.64 31.28 -16.83
C GLN A 33 -6.71 32.62 -17.58
N ASN A 34 -6.67 33.74 -16.84
CA ASN A 34 -6.75 35.10 -17.41
C ASN A 34 -5.46 35.52 -18.13
N LYS A 35 -4.33 34.85 -17.86
CA LYS A 35 -3.04 35.10 -18.51
C LYS A 35 -2.85 34.26 -19.78
N ILE A 36 -3.68 33.24 -20.01
CA ILE A 36 -3.64 32.41 -21.21
C ILE A 36 -4.20 33.23 -22.38
N LYS A 37 -3.32 33.67 -23.28
CA LYS A 37 -3.68 34.56 -24.40
C LYS A 37 -4.63 33.93 -25.42
N HIS A 38 -4.44 32.64 -25.73
CA HIS A 38 -5.21 31.96 -26.77
C HIS A 38 -6.50 31.34 -26.21
N GLU A 39 -7.64 31.77 -26.75
CA GLU A 39 -8.97 31.33 -26.31
C GLU A 39 -9.16 29.81 -26.45
N ARG A 40 -8.66 29.21 -27.54
CA ARG A 40 -8.72 27.76 -27.77
C ARG A 40 -8.04 26.99 -26.65
N VAL A 41 -6.84 27.40 -26.24
CA VAL A 41 -6.08 26.78 -25.15
C VAL A 41 -6.83 26.94 -23.83
N ARG A 42 -7.37 28.14 -23.58
CA ARG A 42 -8.16 28.41 -22.37
C ARG A 42 -9.37 27.50 -22.27
N LYS A 43 -10.12 27.32 -23.36
CA LYS A 43 -11.28 26.42 -23.46
C LYS A 43 -10.90 24.96 -23.25
N THR A 44 -9.80 24.51 -23.85
CA THR A 44 -9.28 23.14 -23.64
C THR A 44 -8.87 22.90 -22.19
N PHE A 45 -8.20 23.85 -21.53
CA PHE A 45 -7.83 23.69 -20.13
C PHE A 45 -9.04 23.78 -19.19
N ALA A 46 -10.05 24.58 -19.53
CA ALA A 46 -11.32 24.59 -18.80
C ALA A 46 -12.04 23.23 -18.91
N SER A 47 -11.96 22.55 -20.05
CA SER A 47 -12.55 21.20 -20.18
C SER A 47 -11.76 20.12 -19.46
N TRP A 48 -10.59 20.45 -18.90
CA TRP A 48 -9.77 19.50 -18.14
C TRP A 48 -10.09 19.49 -16.65
N THR A 49 -10.81 20.49 -16.13
CA THR A 49 -11.34 20.43 -14.75
C THR A 49 -12.37 19.30 -14.68
N GLY A 50 -11.99 18.16 -14.10
CA GLY A 50 -12.78 16.93 -14.08
C GLY A 50 -12.55 15.97 -15.26
N ALA A 51 -11.51 16.18 -16.09
CA ALA A 51 -11.16 15.22 -17.14
C ALA A 51 -10.27 14.10 -16.59
N VAL A 52 -10.67 12.85 -16.82
CA VAL A 52 -9.87 11.66 -16.49
C VAL A 52 -8.78 11.49 -17.56
N PRO A 53 -7.48 11.40 -17.22
CA PRO A 53 -6.43 11.25 -18.19
C PRO A 53 -6.49 9.80 -18.67
N SER A 54 -6.51 9.58 -19.98
CA SER A 54 -6.40 8.24 -20.54
C SER A 54 -4.95 7.75 -20.48
N ILE A 55 -4.44 7.58 -19.27
CA ILE A 55 -3.38 6.60 -18.95
C ILE A 55 -4.20 5.38 -18.57
N TYR A 56 -4.22 4.33 -19.41
CA TYR A 56 -5.07 3.14 -19.26
C TYR A 56 -5.66 3.03 -17.86
N GLU A 57 -6.89 3.51 -17.75
CA GLU A 57 -7.69 3.29 -16.57
C GLU A 57 -7.76 1.77 -16.44
N ILE A 58 -7.08 1.20 -15.45
CA ILE A 58 -7.60 -0.01 -14.85
C ILE A 58 -8.92 0.46 -14.27
N LEU A 59 -9.98 0.25 -15.06
CA LEU A 59 -11.33 0.77 -14.89
C LEU A 59 -11.63 0.97 -13.41
N SER A 60 -11.78 2.23 -13.02
CA SER A 60 -12.50 2.54 -11.80
C SER A 60 -13.89 1.92 -11.97
N ILE A 61 -14.23 1.06 -11.02
CA ILE A 61 -15.40 0.19 -11.01
C ILE A 61 -16.65 1.07 -10.82
N THR A 62 -17.12 1.74 -11.87
CA THR A 62 -18.22 2.71 -11.70
C THR A 62 -19.43 2.51 -12.64
N GLU A 63 -19.29 1.79 -13.76
CA GLU A 63 -20.47 1.33 -14.53
C GLU A 63 -20.65 -0.20 -14.53
N GLU A 64 -19.61 -0.94 -14.18
CA GLU A 64 -19.61 -2.40 -14.00
C GLU A 64 -19.42 -2.80 -12.53
N LYS A 65 -20.24 -2.27 -11.62
CA LYS A 65 -20.11 -2.57 -10.19
C LYS A 65 -20.16 -4.08 -9.89
N ASP A 66 -20.88 -4.84 -10.70
CA ASP A 66 -20.96 -6.30 -10.55
C ASP A 66 -19.88 -7.03 -11.34
N LEU A 67 -19.45 -6.55 -12.50
CA LEU A 67 -18.40 -7.18 -13.32
C LEU A 67 -17.00 -6.95 -12.75
N GLY A 68 -16.69 -5.74 -12.26
CA GLY A 68 -15.43 -5.45 -11.57
C GLY A 68 -15.33 -6.21 -10.24
N LYS A 69 -16.42 -6.29 -9.47
CA LYS A 69 -16.48 -7.13 -8.26
C LYS A 69 -16.43 -8.62 -8.58
N ALA A 70 -17.10 -9.08 -9.64
CA ALA A 70 -17.06 -10.48 -10.07
C ALA A 70 -15.66 -10.83 -10.54
N PHE A 71 -14.98 -9.96 -11.30
CA PHE A 71 -13.60 -10.13 -11.72
C PHE A 71 -12.65 -10.16 -10.52
N ILE A 72 -12.78 -9.22 -9.58
CA ILE A 72 -11.99 -9.22 -8.35
C ILE A 72 -12.25 -10.50 -7.55
N LYS A 73 -13.51 -10.91 -7.42
CA LYS A 73 -13.89 -12.14 -6.69
C LYS A 73 -13.38 -13.41 -7.38
N GLU A 74 -13.47 -13.47 -8.70
CA GLU A 74 -13.04 -14.63 -9.51
C GLU A 74 -11.51 -14.74 -9.53
N LYS A 75 -10.81 -13.61 -9.61
CA LYS A 75 -9.35 -13.58 -9.71
C LYS A 75 -8.65 -13.35 -8.37
N LYS A 76 -9.39 -13.17 -7.26
CA LYS A 76 -8.83 -12.95 -5.92
C LYS A 76 -7.75 -13.99 -5.62
N GLY A 77 -6.59 -13.54 -5.16
CA GLY A 77 -5.44 -14.41 -4.91
C GLY A 77 -4.56 -14.71 -6.12
N HIS A 78 -5.00 -14.41 -7.34
CA HIS A 78 -4.24 -14.58 -8.58
C HIS A 78 -3.77 -13.25 -9.19
N PHE A 79 -4.13 -12.11 -8.60
CA PHE A 79 -3.83 -10.77 -9.14
C PHE A 79 -2.34 -10.59 -9.43
N TRP A 80 -1.47 -11.05 -8.52
CA TRP A 80 -0.03 -10.92 -8.74
C TRP A 80 0.50 -11.75 -9.92
N LEU A 81 -0.18 -12.84 -10.30
CA LEU A 81 0.21 -13.64 -11.47
C LEU A 81 -0.16 -12.93 -12.79
N MET A 82 -1.06 -11.96 -12.75
CA MET A 82 -1.48 -11.15 -13.89
C MET A 82 -0.55 -9.94 -14.05
N THR A 83 0.32 -9.99 -15.05
CA THR A 83 1.38 -8.98 -15.22
C THR A 83 0.82 -7.58 -15.43
N GLU A 84 -0.34 -7.50 -16.09
CA GLU A 84 -1.10 -6.29 -16.41
C GLU A 84 -1.66 -5.59 -15.17
N ILE A 85 -1.90 -6.34 -14.07
CA ILE A 85 -2.51 -5.83 -12.84
C ILE A 85 -1.46 -5.40 -11.80
N ARG A 86 -0.21 -5.85 -11.94
CA ARG A 86 0.89 -5.48 -11.04
C ARG A 86 1.12 -3.97 -10.90
N PRO A 87 0.98 -3.13 -11.95
CA PRO A 87 1.06 -1.67 -11.80
C PRO A 87 0.08 -1.13 -10.77
N TYR A 88 -1.20 -1.53 -10.85
CA TYR A 88 -2.23 -1.16 -9.87
C TYR A 88 -1.86 -1.59 -8.45
N MET A 89 -1.44 -2.85 -8.28
CA MET A 89 -1.08 -3.34 -6.94
C MET A 89 0.10 -2.58 -6.32
N ARG A 90 1.07 -2.16 -7.15
CA ARG A 90 2.20 -1.34 -6.69
C ARG A 90 1.77 0.09 -6.34
N GLU A 91 0.86 0.65 -7.12
CA GLU A 91 0.28 1.98 -6.86
C GLU A 91 -0.51 2.00 -5.56
N LYS A 92 -1.36 0.99 -5.32
CA LYS A 92 -2.11 0.85 -4.06
C LYS A 92 -1.16 0.74 -2.84
N ALA A 93 -0.02 0.06 -3.00
CA ALA A 93 0.99 -0.02 -1.93
C ALA A 93 1.71 1.32 -1.70
N ALA A 94 1.95 2.10 -2.77
CA ALA A 94 2.54 3.43 -2.68
C ALA A 94 1.56 4.44 -2.04
N LEU A 95 0.27 4.36 -2.38
CA LEU A 95 -0.79 5.14 -1.75
C LEU A 95 -0.84 4.89 -0.24
N ALA A 96 -0.88 3.60 0.17
CA ALA A 96 -0.86 3.22 1.58
C ALA A 96 0.38 3.77 2.32
N ALA A 97 1.55 3.78 1.67
CA ALA A 97 2.76 4.36 2.25
C ALA A 97 2.66 5.88 2.42
N VAL A 98 2.06 6.59 1.47
CA VAL A 98 1.82 8.04 1.57
C VAL A 98 0.81 8.33 2.69
N GLN A 99 -0.30 7.59 2.75
CA GLN A 99 -1.31 7.72 3.82
C GLN A 99 -0.68 7.54 5.20
N TYR A 100 0.11 6.49 5.37
CA TYR A 100 0.86 6.25 6.60
C TYR A 100 1.78 7.43 6.98
N ASN A 101 2.57 7.95 6.02
CA ASN A 101 3.46 9.09 6.25
C ASN A 101 2.72 10.39 6.59
N LEU A 102 1.47 10.52 6.15
CA LEU A 102 0.59 11.65 6.48
C LEU A 102 -0.16 11.46 7.81
N GLY A 103 0.03 10.32 8.49
CA GLY A 103 -0.64 9.98 9.74
C GLY A 103 -2.00 9.30 9.59
N ASP A 104 -2.45 9.07 8.35
CA ASP A 104 -3.68 8.32 8.07
C ASP A 104 -3.40 6.81 8.08
N LYS A 105 -3.16 6.29 9.29
CA LYS A 105 -2.79 4.89 9.50
C LYS A 105 -3.95 3.93 9.24
N SER A 106 -5.20 4.36 9.48
CA SER A 106 -6.38 3.53 9.25
C SER A 106 -6.54 3.21 7.76
N SER A 107 -6.47 4.21 6.88
CA SER A 107 -6.56 3.94 5.43
C SER A 107 -5.32 3.23 4.87
N ALA A 108 -4.14 3.43 5.47
CA ALA A 108 -2.95 2.65 5.12
C ALA A 108 -3.14 1.15 5.44
N ILE A 109 -3.67 0.83 6.62
CA ILE A 109 -3.98 -0.54 7.03
C ILE A 109 -4.97 -1.18 6.05
N GLU A 110 -6.09 -0.51 5.76
CA GLU A 110 -7.13 -1.04 4.85
C GLU A 110 -6.54 -1.38 3.47
N ASN A 111 -5.71 -0.50 2.91
CA ASN A 111 -5.09 -0.74 1.61
C ASN A 111 -4.08 -1.89 1.63
N TYR A 112 -3.30 -2.05 2.71
CA TYR A 112 -2.36 -3.15 2.85
C TYR A 112 -3.04 -4.50 3.10
N GLU A 113 -4.10 -4.54 3.91
CA GLU A 113 -4.91 -5.74 4.12
C GLU A 113 -5.55 -6.20 2.80
N GLU A 114 -6.16 -5.29 2.04
CA GLU A 114 -6.73 -5.62 0.73
C GLU A 114 -5.64 -6.15 -0.23
N LEU A 115 -4.43 -5.60 -0.18
CA LEU A 115 -3.32 -6.11 -0.99
C LEU A 115 -2.91 -7.53 -0.61
N LEU A 116 -2.90 -7.89 0.68
CA LEU A 116 -2.65 -9.26 1.12
C LEU A 116 -3.79 -10.19 0.67
N GLU A 117 -5.03 -9.73 0.72
CA GLU A 117 -6.17 -10.49 0.20
C GLU A 117 -6.09 -10.76 -1.31
N LEU A 118 -5.61 -9.79 -2.09
CA LEU A 118 -5.43 -9.91 -3.55
C LEU A 118 -4.18 -10.72 -3.92
N ASN A 119 -3.16 -10.72 -3.05
CA ASN A 119 -1.86 -11.36 -3.22
C ASN A 119 -1.46 -12.13 -1.95
N PRO A 120 -2.11 -13.27 -1.65
CA PRO A 120 -1.96 -14.02 -0.40
C PRO A 120 -0.59 -14.66 -0.23
N ASN A 121 0.17 -14.82 -1.32
CA ASN A 121 1.58 -15.24 -1.24
C ASN A 121 2.52 -14.08 -0.86
N ASP A 122 1.95 -12.88 -0.63
CA ASP A 122 2.64 -11.63 -0.36
C ASP A 122 3.92 -11.42 -1.19
N ASN A 123 3.75 -11.57 -2.51
CA ASN A 123 4.86 -11.37 -3.45
C ASN A 123 5.40 -9.92 -3.46
N GLN A 124 4.68 -8.98 -2.85
CA GLN A 124 5.06 -7.57 -2.75
C GLN A 124 5.82 -7.26 -1.45
N GLY A 125 5.78 -8.14 -0.45
CA GLY A 125 6.36 -7.89 0.86
C GLY A 125 5.54 -6.90 1.71
N ILE A 126 4.23 -6.80 1.48
CA ILE A 126 3.30 -5.94 2.21
C ILE A 126 3.30 -6.26 3.70
N ARG A 127 3.51 -7.52 4.11
CA ARG A 127 3.56 -7.89 5.53
C ARG A 127 4.60 -7.09 6.33
N TYR A 128 5.72 -6.71 5.70
CA TYR A 128 6.77 -5.92 6.35
C TYR A 128 6.38 -4.45 6.53
N LEU A 129 5.47 -3.96 5.69
CA LEU A 129 4.92 -2.59 5.77
C LEU A 129 3.75 -2.53 6.75
N LEU A 130 2.93 -3.59 6.80
CA LEU A 130 1.74 -3.63 7.64
C LEU A 130 2.05 -3.90 9.12
N LEU A 131 2.99 -4.81 9.41
CA LEU A 131 3.37 -5.17 10.78
C LEU A 131 3.69 -3.96 11.68
N PRO A 132 4.59 -3.01 11.31
CA PRO A 132 4.89 -1.87 12.18
C PRO A 132 3.65 -1.00 12.44
N ILE A 133 2.77 -0.84 11.45
CA ILE A 133 1.55 -0.03 11.61
C ILE A 133 0.60 -0.69 12.61
N TYR A 134 0.44 -2.02 12.57
CA TYR A 134 -0.34 -2.73 13.59
C TYR A 134 0.25 -2.56 15.00
N LEU A 135 1.58 -2.61 15.14
CA LEU A 135 2.22 -2.45 16.44
C LEU A 135 2.05 -1.03 17.00
N GLU A 136 2.15 -0.01 16.15
CA GLU A 136 1.94 1.39 16.55
C GLU A 136 0.49 1.70 16.93
N GLU A 137 -0.47 1.05 16.27
CA GLU A 137 -1.90 1.20 16.55
C GLU A 137 -2.40 0.21 17.62
N GLU A 138 -1.48 -0.45 18.33
CA GLU A 138 -1.77 -1.43 19.40
C GLU A 138 -2.66 -2.62 18.95
N LYS A 139 -2.69 -2.91 17.65
CA LYS A 139 -3.39 -4.04 17.01
C LYS A 139 -2.57 -5.32 17.14
N TYR A 140 -2.34 -5.75 18.38
CA TYR A 140 -1.39 -6.83 18.69
C TYR A 140 -1.85 -8.22 18.25
N GLU A 141 -3.16 -8.47 18.21
CA GLU A 141 -3.67 -9.77 17.77
C GLU A 141 -3.57 -9.89 16.25
N GLU A 142 -3.90 -8.84 15.50
CA GLU A 142 -3.72 -8.77 14.04
C GLU A 142 -2.24 -8.89 13.66
N ALA A 143 -1.33 -8.22 14.38
CA ALA A 143 0.11 -8.38 14.20
C ALA A 143 0.58 -9.82 14.43
N LYS A 144 0.04 -10.50 15.43
CA LYS A 144 0.37 -11.89 15.75
C LYS A 144 -0.15 -12.86 14.69
N GLU A 145 -1.37 -12.64 14.19
CA GLU A 145 -1.95 -13.41 13.09
C GLU A 145 -1.12 -13.25 11.81
N LEU A 146 -0.73 -12.02 11.48
CA LEU A 146 0.13 -11.72 10.33
C LEU A 146 1.49 -12.46 10.40
N ILE A 147 2.12 -12.49 11.58
CA ILE A 147 3.37 -13.24 11.77
C ILE A 147 3.12 -14.73 11.60
N HIS A 148 2.05 -15.26 12.19
CA HIS A 148 1.74 -16.69 12.12
C HIS A 148 1.46 -17.15 10.69
N GLU A 149 0.78 -16.32 9.89
CA GLU A 149 0.44 -16.64 8.50
C GLU A 149 1.67 -16.71 7.59
N PHE A 150 2.60 -15.75 7.71
CA PHE A 150 3.71 -15.60 6.76
C PHE A 150 5.05 -16.17 7.22
N ASP A 151 5.25 -16.36 8.52
CA ASP A 151 6.51 -16.84 9.09
C ASP A 151 6.34 -18.25 9.72
N VAL A 152 5.95 -19.22 8.90
CA VAL A 152 5.61 -20.60 9.33
C VAL A 152 6.83 -21.38 9.85
N GLU A 153 8.00 -21.15 9.26
CA GLU A 153 9.26 -21.70 9.77
C GLU A 153 9.89 -20.72 10.74
N ILE A 154 10.55 -21.25 11.79
CA ILE A 154 11.47 -20.42 12.58
C ILE A 154 12.48 -19.88 11.56
N SER A 155 12.42 -18.57 11.35
CA SER A 155 13.25 -17.75 10.46
C SER A 155 13.92 -16.62 11.26
N ALA A 156 14.97 -15.97 10.72
CA ALA A 156 15.50 -14.75 11.34
C ALA A 156 14.41 -13.67 11.39
N ASN A 157 13.58 -13.60 10.35
CA ASN A 157 12.44 -12.68 10.27
C ASN A 157 11.37 -13.05 11.29
N PHE A 158 11.01 -14.32 11.42
CA PHE A 158 10.07 -14.82 12.43
C PHE A 158 10.49 -14.38 13.83
N LEU A 159 11.75 -14.63 14.19
CA LEU A 159 12.27 -14.30 15.51
C LEU A 159 12.31 -12.78 15.73
N PHE A 160 12.71 -12.02 14.72
CA PHE A 160 12.73 -10.57 14.78
C PHE A 160 11.33 -9.98 14.94
N ASN A 161 10.37 -10.42 14.13
CA ASN A 161 8.97 -9.97 14.20
C ASN A 161 8.33 -10.31 15.55
N ASN A 162 8.60 -11.50 16.10
CA ASN A 162 8.15 -11.88 17.44
C ASN A 162 8.81 -11.04 18.55
N VAL A 163 10.08 -10.66 18.41
CA VAL A 163 10.73 -9.72 19.34
C VAL A 163 10.03 -8.37 19.30
N LEU A 164 9.76 -7.83 18.11
CA LEU A 164 9.07 -6.56 17.95
C LEU A 164 7.67 -6.59 18.57
N LEU A 165 6.86 -7.61 18.27
CA LEU A 165 5.53 -7.77 18.84
C LEU A 165 5.55 -7.80 20.37
N HIS A 166 6.39 -8.68 20.95
CA HIS A 166 6.45 -8.82 22.41
C HIS A 166 7.05 -7.61 23.11
N TYR A 167 8.02 -6.94 22.48
CA TYR A 167 8.58 -5.71 23.02
C TYR A 167 7.59 -4.56 22.95
N SER A 168 6.86 -4.41 21.84
CA SER A 168 5.86 -3.35 21.68
C SER A 168 4.72 -3.50 22.69
N ARG A 169 4.22 -4.72 22.90
CA ARG A 169 3.10 -4.99 23.81
C ARG A 169 3.48 -5.04 25.28
N ASP A 170 4.57 -5.75 25.60
CA ASP A 170 4.91 -6.13 26.98
C ASP A 170 6.20 -5.45 27.49
N GLY A 171 6.94 -4.73 26.63
CA GLY A 171 8.25 -4.19 26.93
C GLY A 171 9.35 -5.25 27.07
N LEU A 172 10.40 -4.91 27.82
CA LEU A 172 11.57 -5.78 28.00
C LEU A 172 11.34 -6.86 29.08
N THR A 173 10.57 -7.88 28.73
CA THR A 173 10.28 -9.03 29.62
C THR A 173 11.33 -10.15 29.50
N THR A 174 11.26 -11.15 30.39
CA THR A 174 12.03 -12.40 30.28
C THR A 174 11.77 -13.11 28.94
N LYS A 175 10.52 -13.07 28.44
CA LYS A 175 10.15 -13.64 27.15
C LYS A 175 10.83 -12.90 26.00
N THR A 176 10.77 -11.57 25.99
CA THR A 176 11.42 -10.74 24.97
C THR A 176 12.94 -10.97 24.95
N LYS A 177 13.59 -10.98 26.13
CA LYS A 177 15.02 -11.30 26.25
C LYS A 177 15.38 -12.69 25.73
N SER A 178 14.53 -13.69 25.99
CA SER A 178 14.72 -15.05 25.48
C SER A 178 14.63 -15.10 23.94
N LEU A 179 13.65 -14.41 23.35
CA LEU A 179 13.51 -14.31 21.91
C LEU A 179 14.71 -13.60 21.26
N CYS A 180 15.22 -12.51 21.85
CA CYS A 180 16.44 -11.85 21.37
C CYS A 180 17.64 -12.80 21.36
N LYS A 181 17.85 -13.58 22.44
CA LYS A 181 18.94 -14.57 22.49
C LYS A 181 18.80 -15.63 21.39
N ARG A 182 17.57 -16.11 21.14
CA ARG A 182 17.29 -17.05 20.04
C ARG A 182 17.59 -16.42 18.68
N LEU A 183 17.25 -15.14 18.48
CA LEU A 183 17.56 -14.41 17.24
C LEU A 183 19.07 -14.30 17.01
N PHE A 184 19.85 -13.95 18.05
CA PHE A 184 21.31 -13.87 17.93
C PHE A 184 21.95 -15.22 17.56
N ASN A 185 21.39 -16.33 18.06
CA ASN A 185 21.90 -17.69 17.83
C ASN A 185 21.15 -18.43 16.70
N TRP A 186 20.36 -17.71 15.90
CA TRP A 186 19.46 -18.23 14.86
C TRP A 186 20.12 -19.27 13.94
N LYS A 187 21.36 -19.02 13.50
CA LYS A 187 22.09 -19.90 12.57
C LYS A 187 22.37 -21.28 13.17
N GLU A 188 22.66 -21.34 14.46
CA GLU A 188 22.94 -22.58 15.20
C GLU A 188 21.65 -23.36 15.52
N ILE A 189 20.53 -22.67 15.66
CA ILE A 189 19.23 -23.30 15.90
C ILE A 189 18.75 -23.97 14.61
N ARG A 190 18.84 -23.26 13.47
CA ARG A 190 18.43 -23.79 12.17
C ARG A 190 19.19 -25.05 11.77
N SER A 191 20.49 -25.13 12.06
CA SER A 191 21.30 -26.31 11.73
C SER A 191 20.95 -27.55 12.55
N ARG A 192 20.36 -27.38 13.74
CA ARG A 192 19.93 -28.49 14.61
C ARG A 192 18.55 -29.03 14.28
N THR A 193 17.71 -28.25 13.60
CA THR A 193 16.33 -28.60 13.25
C THR A 193 16.19 -29.20 11.84
N GLN A 194 17.25 -29.21 11.04
CA GLN A 194 17.27 -29.80 9.68
C GLN A 194 17.80 -31.26 9.68
N VAL A 195 17.65 -31.99 10.78
CA VAL A 195 18.01 -33.42 10.93
C VAL A 195 16.75 -34.27 10.95
#